data_AF-A0AB34FPX4-F1
#
_entry.id   AF-A0AB34FPX4-F1
#
_cell.length_a   1.000
_cell.length_b   1.000
_cell.length_c   1.000
_cell.angle_alpha   90.00
_cell.angle_beta   90.00
_cell.angle_gamma   90.00
#
_symmetry.space_group_name_H-M   'P 1'
#
loop_
_entity.id
_entity.type
_entity.pdbx_description
1 polymer ?
#
loop_
_entity_poly.entity_id
_entity_poly.type
_entity_poly.pdbx_seq_one_letter_code
_entity_poly.pdbx_strand_id
1 'polypeptide(L)'
;MLTNAVVTAWLIASAAAAGLKVAKIGSTPDGTTRPIRGWNSWGLQAGGYLSDFKQQTVQPICDRMATDLAGNYQLCGLDSGWSVGDHGDDNGRILYDSSRFDLPNFARHLHGQNQLLGVYVVPGAFIKDYDNFGRCYLKYDHPSTQAWFDSNAKQFADWGVDYIKLDFMTPGSPEPGTNLRSDSSGEVIGWQKAIKKTGKKITLSISWKLDRSRQYFDIWRANADSMRVDQDIQTYKRTPFVSWGNIIRTLQNYREWINAAISLYDTIGTHPNLDTMYVANSQDLTGLTYDQRKTVFIHWIGTSAELNLGDDLTKPDAQGVALLKDKDALSAADFTGNYPMQPRNPGSGGSDWKSQNAWISGPSPSGEFIAVLANYDTSGTATVSASLSDLGVSGSYSCFDIFAKTSLSTSSGLSATLKGGQSVMYRCTRGSSGGTTTTTPTKPPTSSIRNWCSAGDGGEASHIENKFHSS
;
A
#
# COMPACT_ATOMS: atom_id res chain seq x y z
N MET A 1 39.18 -34.19 -52.85
CA MET A 1 37.95 -33.82 -52.12
C MET A 1 38.38 -33.16 -50.82
N LEU A 2 38.34 -31.83 -50.75
CA LEU A 2 38.66 -31.02 -49.57
C LEU A 2 37.33 -30.49 -49.02
N THR A 3 37.01 -30.85 -47.79
CA THR A 3 35.81 -30.43 -47.06
C THR A 3 36.07 -29.10 -46.36
N ASN A 4 35.36 -28.04 -46.78
CA ASN A 4 35.33 -26.77 -46.07
C ASN A 4 34.36 -26.86 -44.88
N ALA A 5 34.90 -26.80 -43.66
CA ALA A 5 34.12 -26.57 -42.46
C ALA A 5 33.91 -25.06 -42.29
N VAL A 6 32.67 -24.59 -42.42
CA VAL A 6 32.28 -23.22 -42.08
C VAL A 6 32.04 -23.18 -40.56
N VAL A 7 32.90 -22.45 -39.86
CA VAL A 7 32.71 -22.12 -38.44
C VAL A 7 31.86 -20.86 -38.36
N THR A 8 30.59 -21.00 -38.02
CA THR A 8 29.70 -19.87 -37.75
C THR A 8 29.91 -19.39 -36.32
N ALA A 9 30.67 -18.31 -36.14
CA ALA A 9 30.83 -17.64 -34.86
C ALA A 9 29.55 -16.87 -34.53
N TRP A 10 28.81 -17.32 -33.51
CA TRP A 10 27.70 -16.56 -32.92
C TRP A 10 28.29 -15.44 -32.06
N LEU A 11 28.22 -14.20 -32.55
CA LEU A 11 28.44 -13.01 -31.74
C LEU A 11 27.30 -12.87 -30.74
N ILE A 12 27.53 -13.27 -29.48
CA ILE A 12 26.66 -12.91 -28.36
C ILE A 12 26.92 -11.42 -28.10
N ALA A 13 26.07 -10.56 -28.65
CA ALA A 13 26.03 -9.17 -28.23
C ALA A 13 25.59 -9.14 -26.76
N SER A 14 26.52 -8.81 -25.86
CA SER A 14 26.19 -8.50 -24.47
C SER A 14 25.43 -7.18 -24.46
N ALA A 15 24.09 -7.25 -24.51
CA ALA A 15 23.26 -6.09 -24.26
C ALA A 15 23.60 -5.55 -22.86
N ALA A 16 24.07 -4.30 -22.78
CA ALA A 16 24.30 -3.65 -21.50
C ALA A 16 22.97 -3.59 -20.74
N ALA A 17 22.97 -4.03 -19.48
CA ALA A 17 21.77 -4.00 -18.65
C ALA A 17 21.24 -2.57 -18.51
N ALA A 18 19.92 -2.40 -18.49
CA ALA A 18 19.31 -1.08 -18.37
C ALA A 18 19.74 -0.37 -17.07
N GLY A 19 19.98 0.95 -17.12
CA GLY A 19 20.30 1.75 -15.92
C GLY A 19 19.19 1.68 -14.87
N LEU A 20 19.54 1.78 -13.58
CA LEU A 20 18.57 1.77 -12.48
C LEU A 20 18.27 3.19 -12.00
N LYS A 21 17.04 3.65 -12.16
CA LYS A 21 16.51 4.80 -11.43
C LYS A 21 15.86 4.30 -10.13
N VAL A 22 16.44 4.61 -8.98
CA VAL A 22 15.91 4.15 -7.69
C VAL A 22 14.54 4.78 -7.44
N ALA A 23 13.51 3.94 -7.30
CA ALA A 23 12.18 4.38 -6.92
C ALA A 23 12.14 4.78 -5.45
N LYS A 24 11.47 5.89 -5.14
CA LYS A 24 11.33 6.44 -3.79
C LYS A 24 9.91 6.91 -3.55
N ILE A 25 9.36 6.63 -2.38
CA ILE A 25 8.12 7.24 -1.90
C ILE A 25 8.50 8.28 -0.83
N GLY A 26 8.02 9.50 -1.02
CA GLY A 26 8.14 10.58 -0.04
C GLY A 26 6.99 10.55 0.95
N SER A 27 6.78 11.65 1.67
CA SER A 27 5.58 11.79 2.49
C SER A 27 4.33 11.88 1.62
N THR A 28 3.32 11.10 1.97
CA THR A 28 1.97 11.19 1.40
C THR A 28 1.21 12.38 2.00
N PRO A 29 0.03 12.74 1.46
CA PRO A 29 -0.74 13.89 1.92
C PRO A 29 -1.15 13.89 3.40
N ASP A 30 -1.26 12.73 4.06
CA ASP A 30 -1.46 12.58 5.51
C ASP A 30 -0.16 12.64 6.34
N GLY A 31 0.98 12.85 5.68
CA GLY A 31 2.30 12.99 6.28
C GLY A 31 3.04 11.68 6.54
N THR A 32 2.50 10.52 6.15
CA THR A 32 3.15 9.22 6.35
C THR A 32 4.10 8.86 5.22
N THR A 33 5.03 7.95 5.51
CA THR A 33 5.88 7.30 4.50
C THR A 33 5.67 5.78 4.47
N ARG A 34 4.61 5.31 5.15
CA ARG A 34 4.32 3.90 5.32
C ARG A 34 2.88 3.66 4.92
N PRO A 35 2.62 2.69 4.02
CA PRO A 35 1.26 2.36 3.65
C PRO A 35 0.52 1.73 4.84
N ILE A 36 -0.81 1.92 4.87
CA ILE A 36 -1.66 1.37 5.93
C ILE A 36 -1.70 -0.16 5.87
N ARG A 37 -1.88 -0.78 7.03
CA ARG A 37 -2.00 -2.23 7.19
C ARG A 37 -3.27 -2.51 7.97
N GLY A 38 -4.06 -3.50 7.54
CA GLY A 38 -5.29 -3.85 8.25
C GLY A 38 -6.13 -4.88 7.53
N TRP A 39 -7.44 -4.66 7.52
CA TRP A 39 -8.46 -5.52 6.97
C TRP A 39 -9.55 -4.66 6.34
N ASN A 40 -10.14 -5.13 5.24
CA ASN A 40 -11.26 -4.46 4.59
C ASN A 40 -12.40 -5.46 4.31
N SER A 41 -13.64 -5.05 4.61
CA SER A 41 -14.80 -5.93 4.58
C SER A 41 -15.22 -6.38 3.18
N TRP A 42 -14.85 -5.66 2.12
CA TRP A 42 -15.16 -6.07 0.74
C TRP A 42 -14.65 -7.46 0.43
N GLY A 43 -13.50 -7.83 1.00
CA GLY A 43 -12.88 -9.12 0.76
C GLY A 43 -13.77 -10.31 1.14
N LEU A 44 -14.64 -10.15 2.15
CA LEU A 44 -15.63 -11.15 2.55
C LEU A 44 -17.02 -10.88 1.96
N GLN A 45 -17.39 -9.61 1.77
CA GLN A 45 -18.66 -9.23 1.14
C GLN A 45 -18.76 -9.76 -0.30
N ALA A 46 -17.68 -9.66 -1.09
CA ALA A 46 -17.65 -10.13 -2.47
C ALA A 46 -17.94 -11.64 -2.59
N GLY A 47 -17.59 -12.43 -1.57
CA GLY A 47 -17.90 -13.86 -1.48
C GLY A 47 -19.21 -14.18 -0.75
N GLY A 48 -19.96 -13.18 -0.29
CA GLY A 48 -21.24 -13.35 0.42
C GLY A 48 -21.12 -13.80 1.88
N TYR A 49 -19.95 -13.67 2.52
CA TYR A 49 -19.76 -14.05 3.94
C TYR A 49 -20.30 -13.01 4.92
N LEU A 50 -20.45 -11.77 4.46
CA LEU A 50 -21.01 -10.64 5.22
C LEU A 50 -22.32 -10.17 4.58
N SER A 51 -23.25 -11.09 4.31
CA SER A 51 -24.57 -10.75 3.75
C SER A 51 -25.41 -9.90 4.70
N ASP A 52 -25.28 -10.15 6.01
CA ASP A 52 -25.80 -9.29 7.09
C ASP A 52 -24.70 -8.33 7.56
N PHE A 53 -24.36 -7.36 6.72
CA PHE A 53 -23.29 -6.40 6.98
C PHE A 53 -23.71 -5.37 8.04
N LYS A 54 -23.22 -5.56 9.27
CA LYS A 54 -23.49 -4.74 10.46
C LYS A 54 -22.38 -4.89 11.50
N GLN A 55 -22.37 -4.05 12.52
CA GLN A 55 -21.30 -4.03 13.53
C GLN A 55 -21.10 -5.39 14.20
N GLN A 56 -22.18 -6.12 14.51
CA GLN A 56 -22.11 -7.42 15.21
C GLN A 56 -21.43 -8.51 14.38
N THR A 57 -21.44 -8.40 13.04
CA THR A 57 -20.78 -9.37 12.15
C THR A 57 -19.35 -8.96 11.81
N VAL A 58 -19.06 -7.65 11.80
CA VAL A 58 -17.72 -7.12 11.49
C VAL A 58 -16.81 -7.07 12.71
N GLN A 59 -17.31 -6.59 13.85
CA GLN A 59 -16.49 -6.35 15.04
C GLN A 59 -15.68 -7.58 15.49
N PRO A 60 -16.22 -8.83 15.51
CA PRO A 60 -15.43 -10.00 15.88
C PRO A 60 -14.21 -10.26 14.97
N ILE A 61 -14.28 -9.87 13.69
CA ILE A 61 -13.16 -10.01 12.75
C ILE A 61 -12.06 -9.02 13.12
N CYS A 62 -12.43 -7.77 13.40
CA CYS A 62 -11.48 -6.73 13.80
C CYS A 62 -10.89 -6.99 15.20
N ASP A 63 -11.69 -7.49 16.16
CA ASP A 63 -11.22 -7.95 17.47
C ASP A 63 -10.15 -9.05 17.34
N ARG A 64 -10.36 -9.97 16.40
CA ARG A 64 -9.41 -11.05 16.15
C ARG A 64 -8.14 -10.54 15.48
N MET A 65 -8.22 -9.57 14.58
CA MET A 65 -7.05 -8.85 14.07
C MET A 65 -6.27 -8.16 15.19
N ALA A 66 -6.96 -7.46 16.10
CA ALA A 66 -6.34 -6.76 17.23
C ALA A 66 -5.56 -7.72 18.12
N THR A 67 -6.08 -8.94 18.31
CA THR A 67 -5.48 -9.97 19.16
C THR A 67 -4.34 -10.71 18.45
N ASP A 68 -4.60 -11.26 17.27
CA ASP A 68 -3.66 -12.16 16.61
C ASP A 68 -2.49 -11.39 15.98
N LEU A 69 -2.74 -10.16 15.50
CA LEU A 69 -1.81 -9.33 14.73
C LEU A 69 -1.45 -8.00 15.42
N ALA A 70 -1.74 -7.88 16.73
CA ALA A 70 -1.53 -6.71 17.59
C ALA A 70 -0.35 -5.80 17.15
N GLY A 71 -0.67 -4.56 16.75
CA GLY A 71 0.29 -3.52 16.39
C GLY A 71 0.88 -3.63 14.97
N ASN A 72 0.73 -4.76 14.28
CA ASN A 72 1.20 -4.93 12.90
C ASN A 72 0.13 -4.56 11.86
N TYR A 73 -1.16 -4.70 12.22
CA TYR A 73 -2.32 -4.43 11.36
C TYR A 73 -3.39 -3.72 12.20
N GLN A 74 -3.89 -2.58 11.72
CA GLN A 74 -4.69 -1.66 12.53
C GLN A 74 -5.98 -1.21 11.85
N LEU A 75 -6.03 -1.10 10.52
CA LEU A 75 -7.24 -0.64 9.82
C LEU A 75 -8.36 -1.69 9.89
N CYS A 76 -9.49 -1.36 10.50
CA CYS A 76 -10.76 -2.04 10.34
C CYS A 76 -11.61 -1.25 9.33
N GLY A 77 -11.51 -1.60 8.05
CA GLY A 77 -12.14 -0.89 6.94
C GLY A 77 -13.53 -1.42 6.62
N LEU A 78 -14.55 -0.55 6.71
CA LEU A 78 -15.90 -0.80 6.25
C LEU A 78 -16.03 -0.38 4.78
N ASP A 79 -16.25 -1.37 3.91
CA ASP A 79 -16.57 -1.14 2.50
C ASP A 79 -18.05 -0.79 2.30
N SER A 80 -18.54 -0.77 1.05
CA SER A 80 -19.91 -0.39 0.70
C SER A 80 -20.98 -1.09 1.56
N GLY A 81 -22.03 -0.34 1.92
CA GLY A 81 -23.18 -0.83 2.70
C GLY A 81 -23.24 -0.40 4.18
N TRP A 82 -22.30 0.42 4.67
CA TRP A 82 -22.33 0.97 6.03
C TRP A 82 -23.25 2.19 6.17
N SER A 83 -23.44 2.94 5.09
CA SER A 83 -24.24 4.18 5.04
C SER A 83 -25.68 3.91 4.61
N VAL A 84 -26.59 4.83 4.93
CA VAL A 84 -28.00 4.82 4.45
C VAL A 84 -28.09 4.68 2.92
N GLY A 85 -27.10 5.21 2.20
CA GLY A 85 -26.77 4.82 0.82
C GLY A 85 -27.57 5.56 -0.26
N ASP A 86 -28.77 6.04 0.04
CA ASP A 86 -29.66 6.69 -0.92
C ASP A 86 -30.05 8.14 -0.59
N HIS A 87 -29.89 8.61 0.66
CA HIS A 87 -30.07 10.01 1.09
C HIS A 87 -29.09 10.39 2.21
N GLY A 88 -28.94 11.70 2.41
CA GLY A 88 -28.19 12.31 3.51
C GLY A 88 -29.07 12.92 4.58
N ASP A 89 -28.47 13.72 5.47
CA ASP A 89 -29.24 14.60 6.37
C ASP A 89 -29.76 15.86 5.65
N ASP A 90 -30.35 16.80 6.40
CA ASP A 90 -30.88 18.06 5.86
C ASP A 90 -29.84 18.93 5.12
N ASN A 91 -28.54 18.65 5.28
CA ASN A 91 -27.44 19.31 4.56
C ASN A 91 -26.83 18.40 3.47
N GLY A 92 -27.45 17.27 3.17
CA GLY A 92 -26.99 16.25 2.24
C GLY A 92 -25.73 15.50 2.71
N ARG A 93 -25.41 15.51 4.01
CA ARG A 93 -24.23 14.79 4.53
C ARG A 93 -24.48 13.29 4.59
N ILE A 94 -23.45 12.50 4.31
CA ILE A 94 -23.49 11.04 4.32
C ILE A 94 -23.75 10.55 5.73
N LEU A 95 -24.83 9.81 5.94
CA LEU A 95 -25.20 9.21 7.22
C LEU A 95 -24.83 7.72 7.29
N TYR A 96 -24.31 7.27 8.43
CA TYR A 96 -24.24 5.84 8.71
C TYR A 96 -25.67 5.28 8.92
N ASP A 97 -25.91 4.05 8.51
CA ASP A 97 -27.17 3.36 8.80
C ASP A 97 -27.17 2.93 10.28
N SER A 98 -27.91 3.66 11.12
CA SER A 98 -27.98 3.40 12.56
C SER A 98 -28.63 2.07 12.93
N SER A 99 -29.31 1.39 11.99
CA SER A 99 -29.81 0.03 12.20
C SER A 99 -28.70 -1.03 12.07
N ARG A 100 -27.57 -0.67 11.44
CA ARG A 100 -26.43 -1.56 11.17
C ARG A 100 -25.21 -1.22 12.02
N PHE A 101 -24.89 0.06 12.17
CA PHE A 101 -23.67 0.53 12.83
C PHE A 101 -23.95 1.70 13.76
N ASP A 102 -23.22 1.75 14.87
CA ASP A 102 -23.04 2.95 15.67
C ASP A 102 -21.56 3.37 15.53
N LEU A 103 -21.27 4.16 14.49
CA LEU A 103 -19.87 4.47 14.14
C LEU A 103 -19.09 5.15 15.28
N PRO A 104 -19.63 6.15 16.02
CA PRO A 104 -18.91 6.72 17.15
C PRO A 104 -18.55 5.70 18.24
N ASN A 105 -19.48 4.79 18.59
CA ASN A 105 -19.17 3.73 19.56
C ASN A 105 -18.20 2.69 18.99
N PHE A 106 -18.34 2.34 17.72
CA PHE A 106 -17.45 1.39 17.08
C PHE A 106 -16.02 1.94 16.94
N ALA A 107 -15.86 3.21 16.55
CA ALA A 107 -14.57 3.90 16.54
C ALA A 107 -13.92 3.88 17.93
N ARG A 108 -14.68 4.22 18.98
CA ARG A 108 -14.18 4.14 20.37
C ARG A 108 -13.71 2.73 20.75
N HIS A 109 -14.46 1.71 20.37
CA HIS A 109 -14.08 0.30 20.58
C HIS A 109 -12.75 -0.03 19.89
N LEU A 110 -12.64 0.28 18.59
CA LEU A 110 -11.45 0.04 17.78
C LEU A 110 -10.23 0.83 18.31
N HIS A 111 -10.40 2.12 18.62
CA HIS A 111 -9.34 2.96 19.18
C HIS A 111 -8.85 2.43 20.53
N GLY A 112 -9.74 1.86 21.35
CA GLY A 112 -9.37 1.18 22.60
C GLY A 112 -8.46 -0.04 22.41
N GLN A 113 -8.37 -0.57 21.20
CA GLN A 113 -7.50 -1.68 20.79
C GLN A 113 -6.34 -1.23 19.89
N ASN A 114 -6.07 0.07 19.77
CA ASN A 114 -5.11 0.67 18.84
C ASN A 114 -5.39 0.33 17.36
N GLN A 115 -6.65 0.14 17.00
CA GLN A 115 -7.11 -0.02 15.63
C GLN A 115 -7.65 1.31 15.08
N LEU A 116 -7.88 1.36 13.77
CA LEU A 116 -8.34 2.52 13.03
C LEU A 116 -9.68 2.19 12.36
N LEU A 117 -10.62 3.13 12.34
CA LEU A 117 -11.90 2.96 11.64
C LEU A 117 -11.78 3.49 10.20
N GLY A 118 -12.06 2.65 9.21
CA GLY A 118 -12.15 3.04 7.81
C GLY A 118 -13.59 3.03 7.29
N VAL A 119 -13.93 3.96 6.41
CA VAL A 119 -15.23 4.01 5.73
C VAL A 119 -15.10 4.18 4.21
N TYR A 120 -16.12 3.70 3.51
CA TYR A 120 -16.24 3.76 2.06
C TYR A 120 -17.10 4.92 1.59
N VAL A 121 -16.66 5.62 0.54
CA VAL A 121 -17.37 6.74 -0.08
C VAL A 121 -17.29 6.61 -1.59
N VAL A 122 -18.30 7.12 -2.30
CA VAL A 122 -18.27 7.29 -3.76
C VAL A 122 -18.50 8.75 -4.13
N PRO A 123 -18.00 9.21 -5.28
CA PRO A 123 -18.22 10.54 -5.82
C PRO A 123 -19.67 10.99 -5.84
N GLY A 124 -19.86 12.29 -5.66
CA GLY A 124 -21.16 12.92 -5.76
C GLY A 124 -21.99 12.91 -4.48
N ALA A 125 -23.01 13.76 -4.47
CA ALA A 125 -24.03 13.79 -3.42
C ALA A 125 -25.22 12.89 -3.80
N PHE A 126 -26.08 12.57 -2.84
CA PHE A 126 -27.26 11.74 -3.10
C PHE A 126 -28.27 12.51 -3.96
N ILE A 127 -28.83 11.84 -4.98
CA ILE A 127 -29.89 12.45 -5.78
C ILE A 127 -31.20 12.51 -5.02
N LYS A 128 -31.48 11.64 -4.02
CA LYS A 128 -32.71 11.78 -3.22
C LYS A 128 -32.76 13.06 -2.38
N ASP A 129 -31.61 13.67 -2.12
CA ASP A 129 -31.53 14.98 -1.47
C ASP A 129 -31.87 16.12 -2.45
N TYR A 130 -32.00 15.81 -3.76
CA TYR A 130 -32.13 16.80 -4.84
C TYR A 130 -33.13 16.40 -5.97
N ASP A 131 -33.92 15.32 -5.85
CA ASP A 131 -34.96 14.78 -6.77
C ASP A 131 -34.55 13.56 -7.67
N ASN A 132 -34.98 12.35 -7.25
CA ASN A 132 -35.05 11.00 -7.89
C ASN A 132 -33.95 10.42 -8.84
N PHE A 133 -33.28 9.35 -8.34
CA PHE A 133 -32.36 8.35 -8.94
C PHE A 133 -30.89 8.70 -9.21
N GLY A 134 -29.98 8.23 -8.31
CA GLY A 134 -28.51 8.12 -8.50
C GLY A 134 -27.66 8.99 -7.55
N ARG A 135 -26.36 9.19 -7.86
CA ARG A 135 -25.50 10.23 -7.24
C ARG A 135 -25.38 11.40 -8.23
N CYS A 136 -25.49 12.66 -7.78
CA CYS A 136 -25.32 13.82 -8.64
C CYS A 136 -23.85 14.26 -8.67
N TYR A 137 -23.37 14.66 -9.85
CA TYR A 137 -22.01 15.16 -9.96
C TYR A 137 -21.90 16.56 -9.37
N LEU A 138 -20.87 16.73 -8.55
CA LEU A 138 -20.56 18.02 -7.95
C LEU A 138 -19.87 18.94 -8.98
N LYS A 139 -20.14 20.24 -8.85
CA LYS A 139 -19.41 21.31 -9.54
C LYS A 139 -18.27 21.75 -8.63
N TYR A 140 -17.08 21.17 -8.82
CA TYR A 140 -15.93 21.34 -7.92
C TYR A 140 -15.44 22.78 -7.76
N ASP A 141 -15.81 23.67 -8.68
CA ASP A 141 -15.54 25.12 -8.65
C ASP A 141 -16.58 25.93 -7.86
N HIS A 142 -17.73 25.33 -7.52
CA HIS A 142 -18.77 26.00 -6.75
C HIS A 142 -18.46 26.00 -5.24
N PRO A 143 -18.52 27.15 -4.54
CA PRO A 143 -18.17 27.22 -3.11
C PRO A 143 -18.94 26.24 -2.21
N SER A 144 -20.23 26.03 -2.48
CA SER A 144 -21.06 25.08 -1.71
C SER A 144 -20.58 23.64 -1.82
N THR A 145 -19.89 23.26 -2.90
CA THR A 145 -19.31 21.92 -3.04
C THR A 145 -18.17 21.71 -2.04
N GLN A 146 -17.29 22.70 -1.85
CA GLN A 146 -16.26 22.60 -0.81
C GLN A 146 -16.87 22.63 0.59
N ALA A 147 -17.90 23.46 0.82
CA ALA A 147 -18.61 23.47 2.10
C ALA A 147 -19.24 22.10 2.43
N TRP A 148 -19.76 21.40 1.41
CA TRP A 148 -20.27 20.04 1.56
C TRP A 148 -19.17 19.05 1.95
N PHE A 149 -18.03 19.03 1.26
CA PHE A 149 -16.88 18.19 1.63
C PHE A 149 -16.42 18.48 3.06
N ASP A 150 -16.24 19.77 3.41
CA ASP A 150 -15.82 20.20 4.74
C ASP A 150 -16.78 19.70 5.83
N SER A 151 -18.09 19.75 5.56
CA SER A 151 -19.12 19.31 6.49
C SER A 151 -19.14 17.79 6.70
N ASN A 152 -18.92 17.01 5.64
CA ASN A 152 -18.81 15.55 5.72
C ASN A 152 -17.51 15.12 6.42
N ALA A 153 -16.37 15.70 6.05
CA ALA A 153 -15.09 15.37 6.68
C ALA A 153 -15.09 15.72 8.17
N LYS A 154 -15.70 16.85 8.56
CA LYS A 154 -15.88 17.18 9.97
C LYS A 154 -16.73 16.13 10.69
N GLN A 155 -17.85 15.71 10.10
CA GLN A 155 -18.73 14.69 10.68
C GLN A 155 -17.99 13.35 10.85
N PHE A 156 -17.22 12.93 9.84
CA PHE A 156 -16.43 11.69 9.92
C PHE A 156 -15.35 11.78 11.00
N ALA A 157 -14.68 12.93 11.11
CA ALA A 157 -13.74 13.20 12.20
C ALA A 157 -14.41 13.17 13.59
N ASP A 158 -15.63 13.71 13.72
CA ASP A 158 -16.42 13.67 14.97
C ASP A 158 -16.84 12.23 15.34
N TRP A 159 -17.07 11.37 14.34
CA TRP A 159 -17.33 9.94 14.53
C TRP A 159 -16.09 9.10 14.83
N GLY A 160 -14.88 9.65 14.65
CA GLY A 160 -13.63 8.93 14.87
C GLY A 160 -13.17 8.09 13.67
N VAL A 161 -13.56 8.47 12.45
CA VAL A 161 -13.03 7.88 11.22
C VAL A 161 -11.57 8.30 11.02
N ASP A 162 -10.73 7.33 10.65
CA ASP A 162 -9.28 7.50 10.44
C ASP A 162 -8.86 7.23 8.98
N TYR A 163 -9.75 6.63 8.18
CA TYR A 163 -9.46 6.23 6.81
C TYR A 163 -10.70 6.35 5.92
N ILE A 164 -10.52 6.89 4.72
CA ILE A 164 -11.56 6.98 3.69
C ILE A 164 -11.08 6.24 2.45
N LYS A 165 -11.84 5.22 2.02
CA LYS A 165 -11.76 4.69 0.65
C LYS A 165 -12.75 5.46 -0.22
N LEU A 166 -12.23 6.25 -1.16
CA LEU A 166 -13.01 6.99 -2.14
C LEU A 166 -12.98 6.22 -3.47
N ASP A 167 -14.08 5.55 -3.79
CA ASP A 167 -14.16 4.57 -4.86
C ASP A 167 -14.78 5.10 -6.16
N PHE A 168 -14.64 4.37 -7.26
CA PHE A 168 -15.14 4.74 -8.59
C PHE A 168 -14.65 6.10 -9.11
N MET A 169 -13.42 6.46 -8.78
CA MET A 169 -12.75 7.63 -9.32
C MET A 169 -12.45 7.48 -10.82
N THR A 170 -12.60 8.59 -11.55
CA THR A 170 -12.33 8.68 -12.99
C THR A 170 -11.43 9.88 -13.29
N PRO A 171 -10.67 9.88 -14.42
CA PRO A 171 -10.65 8.85 -15.46
C PRO A 171 -10.04 7.52 -15.03
N GLY A 172 -10.53 6.44 -15.63
CA GLY A 172 -10.27 5.07 -15.20
C GLY A 172 -11.55 4.40 -14.71
N SER A 173 -11.39 3.41 -13.83
CA SER A 173 -12.48 2.62 -13.24
C SER A 173 -13.48 2.12 -14.29
N PRO A 174 -13.03 1.35 -15.30
CA PRO A 174 -13.86 0.91 -16.41
C PRO A 174 -14.80 -0.21 -15.94
N GLU A 175 -15.86 0.13 -15.21
CA GLU A 175 -16.89 -0.83 -14.85
C GLU A 175 -17.99 -0.85 -15.93
N PRO A 176 -18.16 -1.98 -16.65
CA PRO A 176 -19.20 -2.09 -17.67
C PRO A 176 -20.59 -1.84 -17.08
N GLY A 177 -21.38 -0.97 -17.73
CA GLY A 177 -22.75 -0.69 -17.33
C GLY A 177 -22.91 0.39 -16.25
N THR A 178 -21.80 0.98 -15.76
CA THR A 178 -21.87 2.17 -14.92
C THR A 178 -21.84 3.45 -15.74
N ASN A 179 -22.70 4.40 -15.40
CA ASN A 179 -22.67 5.75 -15.98
C ASN A 179 -21.79 6.64 -15.09
N LEU A 180 -20.47 6.42 -15.13
CA LEU A 180 -19.51 7.27 -14.42
C LEU A 180 -19.20 8.51 -15.25
N ARG A 181 -19.03 9.65 -14.56
CA ARG A 181 -18.51 10.87 -15.20
C ARG A 181 -17.14 10.56 -15.78
N SER A 182 -16.82 11.14 -16.93
CA SER A 182 -15.50 10.95 -17.56
C SER A 182 -14.33 11.36 -16.66
N ASP A 183 -14.51 12.41 -15.86
CA ASP A 183 -13.52 12.95 -14.92
C ASP A 183 -14.19 13.39 -13.61
N SER A 184 -13.84 12.71 -12.52
CA SER A 184 -14.22 13.03 -11.15
C SER A 184 -13.02 13.42 -10.27
N SER A 185 -11.85 13.67 -10.86
CA SER A 185 -10.60 13.96 -10.13
C SER A 185 -10.68 15.11 -9.13
N GLY A 186 -11.61 16.04 -9.34
CA GLY A 186 -11.92 17.12 -8.39
C GLY A 186 -12.47 16.64 -7.03
N GLU A 187 -13.05 15.45 -6.93
CA GLU A 187 -13.44 14.83 -5.65
C GLU A 187 -12.24 14.67 -4.73
N VAL A 188 -11.13 14.15 -5.25
CA VAL A 188 -9.93 13.84 -4.44
C VAL A 188 -9.35 15.13 -3.87
N ILE A 189 -9.34 16.20 -4.66
CA ILE A 189 -8.91 17.53 -4.21
C ILE A 189 -9.85 18.06 -3.12
N GLY A 190 -11.17 17.94 -3.33
CA GLY A 190 -12.20 18.42 -2.40
C GLY A 190 -12.14 17.71 -1.04
N TRP A 191 -12.10 16.38 -1.06
CA TRP A 191 -11.92 15.53 0.13
C TRP A 191 -10.60 15.84 0.84
N GLN A 192 -9.49 15.97 0.11
CA GLN A 192 -8.21 16.22 0.77
C GLN A 192 -8.14 17.59 1.44
N LYS A 193 -8.73 18.63 0.83
CA LYS A 193 -8.86 19.95 1.47
C LYS A 193 -9.71 19.87 2.75
N ALA A 194 -10.83 19.16 2.67
CA ALA A 194 -11.74 18.98 3.79
C ALA A 194 -11.11 18.21 4.95
N ILE A 195 -10.41 17.10 4.65
CA ILE A 195 -9.63 16.31 5.62
C ILE A 195 -8.62 17.21 6.34
N LYS A 196 -7.79 17.96 5.59
CA LYS A 196 -6.81 18.88 6.18
C LYS A 196 -7.47 19.90 7.11
N LYS A 197 -8.64 20.42 6.74
CA LYS A 197 -9.39 21.40 7.54
C LYS A 197 -9.89 20.84 8.87
N THR A 198 -10.11 19.52 8.97
CA THR A 198 -10.51 18.90 10.26
C THR A 198 -9.40 18.95 11.31
N GLY A 199 -8.13 19.05 10.89
CA GLY A 199 -6.97 18.92 11.78
C GLY A 199 -6.73 17.49 12.29
N LYS A 200 -7.53 16.50 11.86
CA LYS A 200 -7.32 15.08 12.13
C LYS A 200 -6.53 14.44 11.01
N LYS A 201 -5.77 13.40 11.37
CA LYS A 201 -5.12 12.53 10.39
C LYS A 201 -6.14 11.51 9.89
N ILE A 202 -6.61 11.69 8.67
CA ILE A 202 -7.49 10.74 7.98
C ILE A 202 -6.79 10.37 6.68
N THR A 203 -6.44 9.09 6.52
CA THR A 203 -5.81 8.59 5.31
C THR A 203 -6.83 8.52 4.18
N LEU A 204 -6.50 9.06 3.00
CA LEU A 204 -7.36 9.03 1.81
C LEU A 204 -6.81 8.04 0.77
N SER A 205 -7.54 6.96 0.54
CA SER A 205 -7.24 5.93 -0.46
C SER A 205 -8.24 6.03 -1.61
N ILE A 206 -7.75 6.13 -2.85
CA ILE A 206 -8.62 6.27 -4.02
C ILE A 206 -8.67 4.98 -4.85
N SER A 207 -9.86 4.63 -5.33
CA SER A 207 -10.12 3.45 -6.15
C SER A 207 -11.02 3.79 -7.34
N TRP A 208 -11.02 3.08 -8.48
CA TRP A 208 -10.74 1.66 -8.67
C TRP A 208 -9.53 1.34 -9.56
N LYS A 209 -9.61 1.46 -10.88
CA LYS A 209 -8.45 1.28 -11.80
C LYS A 209 -8.16 2.62 -12.47
N LEU A 210 -7.48 3.50 -11.74
CA LEU A 210 -7.35 4.90 -12.11
C LEU A 210 -6.31 5.14 -13.22
N ASP A 211 -6.52 6.21 -13.98
CA ASP A 211 -5.60 6.67 -15.02
C ASP A 211 -4.24 7.09 -14.45
N ARG A 212 -3.17 6.77 -15.20
CA ARG A 212 -1.77 6.98 -14.80
C ARG A 212 -1.02 7.93 -15.72
N SER A 213 -1.72 8.61 -16.64
CA SER A 213 -1.13 9.71 -17.41
C SER A 213 -0.69 10.83 -16.48
N ARG A 214 0.30 11.61 -16.89
CA ARG A 214 0.89 12.64 -16.02
C ARG A 214 -0.16 13.60 -15.45
N GLN A 215 -1.12 14.03 -16.25
CA GLN A 215 -2.18 14.96 -15.84
C GLN A 215 -2.92 14.47 -14.59
N TYR A 216 -3.42 13.22 -14.59
CA TYR A 216 -4.21 12.69 -13.47
C TYR A 216 -3.32 12.13 -12.37
N PHE A 217 -2.19 11.53 -12.72
CA PHE A 217 -1.25 11.02 -11.73
C PHE A 217 -0.67 12.14 -10.84
N ASP A 218 -0.46 13.35 -11.38
CA ASP A 218 -0.10 14.52 -10.59
C ASP A 218 -1.18 14.88 -9.55
N ILE A 219 -2.47 14.73 -9.89
CA ILE A 219 -3.59 14.96 -8.96
C ILE A 219 -3.59 13.88 -7.87
N TRP A 220 -3.55 12.61 -8.26
CA TRP A 220 -3.59 11.47 -7.32
C TRP A 220 -2.46 11.56 -6.31
N ARG A 221 -1.20 11.72 -6.77
CA ARG A 221 -0.03 11.75 -5.88
C ARG A 221 0.03 12.96 -4.95
N ALA A 222 -0.67 14.04 -5.27
CA ALA A 222 -0.68 15.26 -4.46
C ALA A 222 -1.82 15.27 -3.44
N ASN A 223 -2.86 14.45 -3.65
CA ASN A 223 -4.10 14.54 -2.89
C ASN A 223 -4.55 13.23 -2.23
N ALA A 224 -4.07 12.07 -2.65
CA ALA A 224 -4.36 10.77 -2.02
C ALA A 224 -3.10 10.12 -1.43
N ASP A 225 -3.28 9.40 -0.34
CA ASP A 225 -2.22 8.63 0.32
C ASP A 225 -1.96 7.30 -0.37
N SER A 226 -2.99 6.73 -0.99
CA SER A 226 -2.83 5.58 -1.85
C SER A 226 -3.79 5.60 -3.04
N MET A 227 -3.43 4.86 -4.09
CA MET A 227 -4.18 4.77 -5.34
C MET A 227 -4.24 3.31 -5.79
N ARG A 228 -5.45 2.79 -5.99
CA ARG A 228 -5.64 1.45 -6.54
C ARG A 228 -5.08 1.36 -7.95
N VAL A 229 -4.27 0.31 -8.17
CA VAL A 229 -3.59 0.09 -9.45
C VAL A 229 -4.43 -0.75 -10.40
N ASP A 230 -5.31 -1.62 -9.90
CA ASP A 230 -6.11 -2.52 -10.72
C ASP A 230 -7.55 -2.62 -10.22
N GLN A 231 -8.38 -3.23 -11.05
CA GLN A 231 -9.71 -3.68 -10.67
C GLN A 231 -9.68 -4.76 -9.57
N ASP A 232 -10.84 -5.14 -9.06
CA ASP A 232 -11.00 -6.07 -7.94
C ASP A 232 -10.32 -7.42 -8.18
N ILE A 233 -9.66 -7.91 -7.12
CA ILE A 233 -8.89 -9.15 -7.15
C ILE A 233 -9.76 -10.37 -6.88
N GLN A 234 -10.95 -10.18 -6.33
CA GLN A 234 -11.86 -11.24 -5.91
C GLN A 234 -12.45 -11.98 -7.11
N THR A 235 -12.86 -13.23 -6.90
CA THR A 235 -13.61 -13.99 -7.92
C THR A 235 -15.12 -13.74 -7.87
N TYR A 236 -15.60 -13.01 -6.85
CA TYR A 236 -17.00 -12.87 -6.47
C TYR A 236 -17.72 -14.20 -6.21
N LYS A 237 -16.96 -15.23 -5.85
CA LYS A 237 -17.48 -16.52 -5.40
C LYS A 237 -17.24 -16.65 -3.91
N ARG A 238 -18.06 -17.48 -3.28
CA ARG A 238 -17.85 -17.89 -1.89
C ARG A 238 -16.51 -18.61 -1.72
N THR A 239 -16.13 -19.46 -2.67
CA THR A 239 -14.77 -19.98 -2.78
C THR A 239 -14.49 -20.31 -4.26
N PRO A 240 -13.25 -20.15 -4.74
CA PRO A 240 -12.12 -19.52 -4.04
C PRO A 240 -12.26 -18.00 -3.94
N PHE A 241 -11.73 -17.37 -2.90
CA PHE A 241 -11.77 -15.90 -2.74
C PHE A 241 -11.10 -15.17 -3.89
N VAL A 242 -9.93 -15.66 -4.33
CA VAL A 242 -9.12 -15.07 -5.39
C VAL A 242 -8.64 -16.17 -6.37
N SER A 243 -8.21 -15.76 -7.57
CA SER A 243 -7.53 -16.66 -8.51
C SER A 243 -6.10 -16.21 -8.75
N TRP A 244 -5.21 -17.15 -9.05
CA TRP A 244 -3.82 -16.81 -9.42
C TRP A 244 -3.75 -15.86 -10.61
N GLY A 245 -4.66 -16.00 -11.58
CA GLY A 245 -4.78 -15.09 -12.72
C GLY A 245 -5.06 -13.64 -12.31
N ASN A 246 -5.93 -13.41 -11.31
CA ASN A 246 -6.20 -12.08 -10.77
C ASN A 246 -4.97 -11.50 -10.05
N ILE A 247 -4.22 -12.32 -9.31
CA ILE A 247 -2.93 -11.91 -8.70
C ILE A 247 -1.98 -11.44 -9.81
N ILE A 248 -1.79 -12.25 -10.85
CA ILE A 248 -0.88 -11.94 -11.96
C ILE A 248 -1.30 -10.66 -12.69
N ARG A 249 -2.59 -10.48 -12.98
CA ARG A 249 -3.13 -9.23 -13.57
C ARG A 249 -2.82 -8.02 -12.69
N THR A 250 -2.97 -8.16 -11.38
CA THR A 250 -2.69 -7.08 -10.41
C THR A 250 -1.21 -6.71 -10.41
N LEU A 251 -0.30 -7.70 -10.41
CA LEU A 251 1.14 -7.45 -10.51
C LEU A 251 1.56 -6.82 -11.84
N GLN A 252 0.89 -7.16 -12.94
CA GLN A 252 1.11 -6.51 -14.24
C GLN A 252 0.68 -5.04 -14.22
N ASN A 253 -0.45 -4.73 -13.58
CA ASN A 253 -0.91 -3.36 -13.41
C ASN A 253 0.03 -2.56 -12.47
N TYR A 254 0.53 -3.19 -11.41
CA TYR A 254 1.57 -2.58 -10.58
C TYR A 254 2.84 -2.27 -11.40
N ARG A 255 3.30 -3.20 -12.24
CA ARG A 255 4.46 -3.00 -13.13
C ARG A 255 4.31 -1.73 -13.98
N GLU A 256 3.14 -1.56 -14.58
CA GLU A 256 2.84 -0.36 -15.36
C GLU A 256 2.77 0.90 -14.50
N TRP A 257 2.19 0.82 -13.29
CA TRP A 257 2.15 1.91 -12.34
C TRP A 257 3.54 2.38 -11.91
N ILE A 258 4.41 1.45 -11.50
CA ILE A 258 5.76 1.81 -11.04
C ILE A 258 6.60 2.35 -12.20
N ASN A 259 6.50 1.76 -13.40
CA ASN A 259 7.20 2.26 -14.60
C ASN A 259 6.75 3.67 -14.97
N ALA A 260 5.45 3.96 -14.92
CA ALA A 260 4.94 5.31 -15.12
C ALA A 260 5.48 6.26 -14.03
N ALA A 261 5.38 5.88 -12.76
CA ALA A 261 5.78 6.72 -11.63
C ALA A 261 7.27 7.10 -11.68
N ILE A 262 8.17 6.14 -11.90
CA ILE A 262 9.61 6.42 -12.00
C ILE A 262 9.99 7.19 -13.27
N SER A 263 9.21 7.07 -14.35
CA SER A 263 9.45 7.87 -15.57
C SER A 263 9.09 9.33 -15.38
N LEU A 264 8.12 9.63 -14.49
CA LEU A 264 7.57 10.97 -14.30
C LEU A 264 8.15 11.69 -13.08
N TYR A 265 8.59 10.96 -12.05
CA TYR A 265 8.92 11.53 -10.74
C TYR A 265 10.23 11.00 -10.16
N ASP A 266 10.96 11.83 -9.43
CA ASP A 266 12.11 11.41 -8.62
C ASP A 266 11.71 10.93 -7.23
N THR A 267 10.54 11.37 -6.75
CA THR A 267 9.94 10.93 -5.50
C THR A 267 8.43 10.88 -5.68
N ILE A 268 7.85 9.71 -5.43
CA ILE A 268 6.42 9.43 -5.57
C ILE A 268 5.70 9.94 -4.30
N GLY A 269 4.50 10.51 -4.44
CA GLY A 269 3.73 11.11 -3.34
C GLY A 269 2.54 10.29 -2.85
N THR A 270 2.40 9.04 -3.34
CA THR A 270 1.29 8.14 -3.02
C THR A 270 1.77 6.70 -3.06
N HIS A 271 1.21 5.85 -2.21
CA HIS A 271 1.43 4.41 -2.26
C HIS A 271 0.54 3.75 -3.32
N PRO A 272 0.96 2.64 -3.94
CA PRO A 272 0.06 1.82 -4.71
C PRO A 272 -0.92 1.06 -3.78
N ASN A 273 -2.11 0.77 -4.26
CA ASN A 273 -3.05 -0.13 -3.60
C ASN A 273 -3.33 -1.31 -4.54
N LEU A 274 -2.91 -2.51 -4.12
CA LEU A 274 -3.02 -3.75 -4.90
C LEU A 274 -4.30 -4.54 -4.57
N ASP A 275 -5.26 -3.91 -3.87
CA ASP A 275 -6.41 -4.57 -3.27
C ASP A 275 -6.04 -5.49 -2.10
N THR A 276 -7.03 -6.16 -1.51
CA THR A 276 -6.85 -7.02 -0.34
C THR A 276 -6.00 -8.26 -0.63
N MET A 277 -5.18 -8.66 0.34
CA MET A 277 -4.50 -9.96 0.39
C MET A 277 -5.40 -11.05 0.96
N TYR A 278 -5.24 -12.27 0.45
CA TYR A 278 -5.87 -13.50 0.96
C TYR A 278 -4.79 -14.50 1.37
N VAL A 279 -4.12 -14.19 2.47
CA VAL A 279 -2.94 -14.93 2.93
C VAL A 279 -3.14 -15.62 4.28
N ALA A 280 -4.21 -15.26 5.00
CA ALA A 280 -4.49 -15.74 6.34
C ALA A 280 -5.39 -16.99 6.37
N ASN A 281 -6.17 -17.29 5.33
CA ASN A 281 -7.00 -18.49 5.25
C ASN A 281 -6.38 -19.63 4.43
N SER A 282 -6.90 -20.85 4.59
CA SER A 282 -6.44 -22.05 3.88
C SER A 282 -6.63 -21.97 2.36
N GLN A 283 -5.96 -22.86 1.62
CA GLN A 283 -6.09 -22.96 0.16
C GLN A 283 -7.54 -23.21 -0.29
N ASP A 284 -8.33 -23.97 0.48
CA ASP A 284 -9.73 -24.27 0.13
C ASP A 284 -10.65 -23.04 0.17
N LEU A 285 -10.27 -22.00 0.92
CA LEU A 285 -10.97 -20.73 0.95
C LEU A 285 -10.35 -19.73 -0.03
N THR A 286 -9.03 -19.55 0.03
CA THR A 286 -8.33 -18.53 -0.75
C THR A 286 -8.25 -18.87 -2.24
N GLY A 287 -8.15 -20.15 -2.60
CA GLY A 287 -7.80 -20.62 -3.93
C GLY A 287 -6.31 -20.61 -4.24
N LEU A 288 -5.47 -20.26 -3.27
CA LEU A 288 -4.03 -20.13 -3.43
C LEU A 288 -3.28 -21.17 -2.61
N THR A 289 -2.29 -21.81 -3.21
CA THR A 289 -1.34 -22.64 -2.47
C THR A 289 -0.59 -21.79 -1.45
N TYR A 290 -0.01 -22.39 -0.41
CA TYR A 290 0.80 -21.63 0.55
C TYR A 290 1.98 -20.91 -0.12
N ASP A 291 2.57 -21.53 -1.15
CA ASP A 291 3.63 -20.92 -1.97
C ASP A 291 3.13 -19.64 -2.68
N GLN A 292 1.93 -19.69 -3.27
CA GLN A 292 1.30 -18.53 -3.88
C GLN A 292 0.91 -17.46 -2.86
N ARG A 293 0.39 -17.84 -1.69
CA ARG A 293 0.09 -16.91 -0.58
C ARG A 293 1.34 -16.18 -0.10
N LYS A 294 2.47 -16.89 0.02
CA LYS A 294 3.77 -16.27 0.34
C LYS A 294 4.22 -15.32 -0.77
N THR A 295 4.05 -15.69 -2.04
CA THR A 295 4.34 -14.79 -3.17
C THR A 295 3.47 -13.53 -3.14
N VAL A 296 2.18 -13.64 -2.85
CA VAL A 296 1.28 -12.48 -2.66
C VAL A 296 1.84 -11.58 -1.57
N PHE A 297 2.15 -12.11 -0.39
CA PHE A 297 2.70 -11.31 0.70
C PHE A 297 4.03 -10.63 0.34
N ILE A 298 4.96 -11.36 -0.27
CA ILE A 298 6.25 -10.84 -0.78
C ILE A 298 6.04 -9.65 -1.72
N HIS A 299 5.07 -9.74 -2.62
CA HIS A 299 4.83 -8.66 -3.58
C HIS A 299 4.15 -7.47 -2.92
N TRP A 300 3.15 -7.68 -2.07
CA TRP A 300 2.47 -6.57 -1.39
C TRP A 300 3.44 -5.77 -0.52
N ILE A 301 4.29 -6.44 0.26
CA ILE A 301 5.34 -5.73 1.02
C ILE A 301 6.35 -5.09 0.06
N GLY A 302 6.83 -5.81 -0.96
CA GLY A 302 7.85 -5.32 -1.89
C GLY A 302 7.43 -4.09 -2.68
N THR A 303 6.15 -3.99 -3.05
CA THR A 303 5.58 -2.91 -3.86
C THR A 303 5.27 -1.64 -3.07
N SER A 304 5.45 -1.64 -1.74
CA SER A 304 4.94 -0.59 -0.86
C SER A 304 3.41 -0.45 -0.89
N ALA A 305 2.70 -1.55 -1.14
CA ALA A 305 1.24 -1.52 -1.18
C ALA A 305 0.62 -1.31 0.21
N GLU A 306 -0.63 -0.84 0.24
CA GLU A 306 -1.49 -1.11 1.41
C GLU A 306 -1.51 -2.61 1.70
N LEU A 307 -1.32 -2.98 2.97
CA LEU A 307 -1.32 -4.38 3.41
C LEU A 307 -2.66 -4.71 4.07
N ASN A 308 -3.73 -4.57 3.32
CA ASN A 308 -5.08 -4.86 3.80
C ASN A 308 -5.44 -6.33 3.52
N LEU A 309 -5.98 -7.01 4.52
CA LEU A 309 -6.48 -8.38 4.43
C LEU A 309 -7.93 -8.38 3.98
N GLY A 310 -8.29 -9.35 3.14
CA GLY A 310 -9.68 -9.67 2.78
C GLY A 310 -10.16 -10.98 3.41
N ASP A 311 -9.28 -11.63 4.18
CA ASP A 311 -9.48 -12.92 4.82
C ASP A 311 -10.61 -12.92 5.89
N ASP A 312 -11.19 -14.09 6.15
CA ASP A 312 -12.02 -14.36 7.33
C ASP A 312 -11.09 -14.58 8.52
N LEU A 313 -10.82 -13.48 9.25
CA LEU A 313 -9.92 -13.52 10.41
C LEU A 313 -10.53 -14.24 11.62
N THR A 314 -11.80 -14.70 11.57
CA THR A 314 -12.31 -15.61 12.60
C THR A 314 -11.80 -17.04 12.41
N LYS A 315 -11.32 -17.38 11.20
CA LYS A 315 -10.83 -18.71 10.81
C LYS A 315 -9.45 -18.66 10.11
N PRO A 316 -8.44 -17.98 10.69
CA PRO A 316 -7.13 -17.94 10.07
C PRO A 316 -6.44 -19.31 10.24
N ASP A 317 -5.55 -19.66 9.31
CA ASP A 317 -4.65 -20.79 9.45
C ASP A 317 -3.31 -20.36 10.06
N ALA A 318 -2.60 -21.31 10.66
CA ALA A 318 -1.36 -21.02 11.38
C ALA A 318 -0.23 -20.50 10.47
N GLN A 319 -0.21 -20.94 9.20
CA GLN A 319 0.82 -20.54 8.24
C GLN A 319 0.65 -19.06 7.83
N GLY A 320 -0.59 -18.63 7.61
CA GLY A 320 -0.94 -17.26 7.29
C GLY A 320 -0.69 -16.31 8.45
N VAL A 321 -1.07 -16.69 9.68
CA VAL A 321 -0.75 -15.87 10.88
C VAL A 321 0.76 -15.73 11.07
N ALA A 322 1.52 -16.82 10.88
CA ALA A 322 2.98 -16.77 10.97
C ALA A 322 3.59 -15.85 9.90
N LEU A 323 3.06 -15.90 8.67
CA LEU A 323 3.50 -15.03 7.57
C LEU A 323 3.29 -13.55 7.90
N LEU A 324 2.11 -13.20 8.41
CA LEU A 324 1.73 -11.82 8.75
C LEU A 324 2.51 -11.25 9.94
N LYS A 325 3.07 -12.11 10.81
CA LYS A 325 3.83 -11.74 12.01
C LYS A 325 5.34 -11.86 11.83
N ASP A 326 5.83 -12.26 10.65
CA ASP A 326 7.25 -12.45 10.43
C ASP A 326 7.99 -11.11 10.53
N LYS A 327 8.78 -10.94 11.59
CA LYS A 327 9.52 -9.71 11.89
C LYS A 327 10.47 -9.26 10.77
N ASP A 328 11.06 -10.21 10.04
CA ASP A 328 12.03 -9.89 8.99
C ASP A 328 11.30 -9.44 7.73
N ALA A 329 10.13 -10.03 7.44
CA ALA A 329 9.25 -9.58 6.39
C ALA A 329 8.63 -8.21 6.69
N LEU A 330 8.20 -7.95 7.93
CA LEU A 330 7.69 -6.64 8.33
C LEU A 330 8.78 -5.57 8.31
N SER A 331 10.02 -5.92 8.66
CA SER A 331 11.18 -5.03 8.52
C SER A 331 11.53 -4.76 7.05
N ALA A 332 11.34 -5.75 6.16
CA ALA A 332 11.42 -5.53 4.73
C ALA A 332 10.31 -4.60 4.21
N ALA A 333 9.07 -4.76 4.70
CA ALA A 333 7.96 -3.85 4.40
C ALA A 333 8.26 -2.40 4.82
N ASP A 334 8.97 -2.20 5.94
CA ASP A 334 9.40 -0.88 6.39
C ASP A 334 10.46 -0.25 5.45
N PHE A 335 11.36 -1.08 4.89
CA PHE A 335 12.33 -0.63 3.90
C PHE A 335 11.64 -0.29 2.56
N THR A 336 10.85 -1.22 2.04
CA THR A 336 10.16 -1.07 0.75
C THR A 336 9.11 0.03 0.78
N GLY A 337 8.53 0.33 1.95
CA GLY A 337 7.66 1.48 2.18
C GLY A 337 8.24 2.81 1.67
N ASN A 338 9.57 2.97 1.76
CA ASN A 338 10.27 4.15 1.25
C ASN A 338 10.89 3.93 -0.15
N TYR A 339 11.10 2.66 -0.53
CA TYR A 339 11.73 2.25 -1.78
C TYR A 339 10.90 1.15 -2.46
N PRO A 340 9.79 1.46 -3.15
CA PRO A 340 8.96 0.43 -3.78
C PRO A 340 9.77 -0.35 -4.82
N MET A 341 9.55 -1.66 -4.91
CA MET A 341 10.31 -2.49 -5.84
C MET A 341 9.90 -2.27 -7.30
N GLN A 342 10.84 -2.37 -8.22
CA GLN A 342 10.60 -2.25 -9.67
C GLN A 342 11.15 -3.48 -10.41
N PRO A 343 10.57 -3.85 -11.56
CA PRO A 343 11.00 -5.04 -12.30
C PRO A 343 12.41 -4.86 -12.87
N ARG A 344 13.20 -5.93 -12.85
CA ARG A 344 14.57 -6.03 -13.35
C ARG A 344 14.78 -7.41 -13.95
N ASN A 345 14.34 -7.58 -15.19
CA ASN A 345 14.30 -8.88 -15.86
C ASN A 345 15.68 -9.57 -15.88
N PRO A 346 15.74 -10.88 -15.58
CA PRO A 346 16.91 -11.71 -15.80
C PRO A 346 17.53 -11.52 -17.19
N GLY A 347 18.84 -11.29 -17.22
CA GLY A 347 19.66 -11.13 -18.42
C GLY A 347 19.58 -9.78 -19.14
N SER A 348 18.67 -8.87 -18.76
CA SER A 348 18.56 -7.55 -19.40
C SER A 348 18.41 -6.37 -18.44
N GLY A 349 17.97 -6.60 -17.20
CA GLY A 349 17.57 -5.55 -16.26
C GLY A 349 16.37 -4.72 -16.73
N GLY A 350 15.65 -5.18 -17.77
CA GLY A 350 14.49 -4.48 -18.33
C GLY A 350 13.22 -4.65 -17.48
N SER A 351 12.14 -4.00 -17.89
CA SER A 351 10.90 -3.87 -17.11
C SER A 351 9.68 -4.56 -17.70
N ASP A 352 9.84 -5.35 -18.75
CA ASP A 352 8.74 -6.10 -19.38
C ASP A 352 8.23 -7.22 -18.47
N TRP A 353 6.98 -7.63 -18.64
CA TRP A 353 6.46 -8.78 -17.90
C TRP A 353 7.11 -10.08 -18.38
N LYS A 354 7.59 -10.88 -17.43
CA LYS A 354 8.07 -12.26 -17.64
C LYS A 354 7.52 -13.18 -16.56
N SER A 355 7.28 -14.45 -16.91
CA SER A 355 6.92 -15.49 -15.93
C SER A 355 8.03 -15.72 -14.90
N GLN A 356 9.28 -15.81 -15.35
CA GLN A 356 10.45 -15.81 -14.48
C GLN A 356 10.98 -14.38 -14.38
N ASN A 357 10.83 -13.79 -13.20
CA ASN A 357 11.04 -12.36 -13.01
C ASN A 357 11.94 -12.09 -11.81
N ALA A 358 12.58 -10.93 -11.84
CA ALA A 358 13.31 -10.39 -10.71
C ALA A 358 12.93 -8.94 -10.48
N TRP A 359 12.93 -8.51 -9.21
CA TRP A 359 12.58 -7.16 -8.79
C TRP A 359 13.63 -6.63 -7.84
N ILE A 360 13.83 -5.32 -7.83
CA ILE A 360 14.70 -4.63 -6.86
C ILE A 360 13.96 -3.49 -6.17
N SER A 361 14.13 -3.39 -4.86
CA SER A 361 13.80 -2.24 -4.01
C SER A 361 15.09 -1.61 -3.50
N GLY A 362 15.22 -0.28 -3.63
CA GLY A 362 16.48 0.43 -3.39
C GLY A 362 17.39 0.43 -4.64
N PRO A 363 18.73 0.49 -4.48
CA PRO A 363 19.45 0.57 -3.22
C PRO A 363 19.20 1.89 -2.47
N SER A 364 19.24 1.83 -1.15
CA SER A 364 19.29 3.01 -0.28
C SER A 364 20.69 3.66 -0.32
N PRO A 365 20.90 4.85 0.28
CA PRO A 365 22.21 5.49 0.33
C PRO A 365 23.33 4.65 0.96
N SER A 366 23.00 3.69 1.85
CA SER A 366 24.00 2.76 2.42
C SER A 366 24.44 1.67 1.44
N GLY A 367 23.77 1.55 0.29
CA GLY A 367 23.93 0.46 -0.67
C GLY A 367 23.11 -0.78 -0.34
N GLU A 368 22.31 -0.77 0.72
CA GLU A 368 21.34 -1.83 1.02
C GLU A 368 20.21 -1.87 0.01
N PHE A 369 19.81 -3.07 -0.42
CA PHE A 369 18.65 -3.29 -1.30
C PHE A 369 17.89 -4.56 -0.93
N ILE A 370 16.64 -4.66 -1.41
CA ILE A 370 15.87 -5.90 -1.38
C ILE A 370 15.71 -6.42 -2.82
N ALA A 371 15.91 -7.70 -3.02
CA ALA A 371 15.66 -8.36 -4.30
C ALA A 371 14.65 -9.49 -4.17
N VAL A 372 13.76 -9.61 -5.15
CA VAL A 372 12.80 -10.72 -5.26
C VAL A 372 13.08 -11.49 -6.53
N LEU A 373 13.13 -12.82 -6.44
CA LEU A 373 13.10 -13.71 -7.61
C LEU A 373 11.78 -14.49 -7.58
N ALA A 374 11.09 -14.56 -8.71
CA ALA A 374 9.74 -15.12 -8.80
C ALA A 374 9.58 -16.02 -10.01
N ASN A 375 8.85 -17.12 -9.84
CA ASN A 375 8.32 -17.95 -10.92
C ASN A 375 6.78 -17.89 -10.88
N TYR A 376 6.18 -17.12 -11.80
CA TYR A 376 4.74 -16.89 -11.85
C TYR A 376 3.94 -17.98 -12.57
N ASP A 377 4.60 -18.97 -13.16
CA ASP A 377 3.90 -20.09 -13.79
C ASP A 377 3.01 -20.81 -12.78
N THR A 378 1.91 -21.40 -13.24
CA THR A 378 0.97 -22.11 -12.36
C THR A 378 1.51 -23.45 -11.85
N SER A 379 2.52 -24.00 -12.53
CA SER A 379 3.16 -25.27 -12.20
C SER A 379 4.59 -25.32 -12.74
N GLY A 380 5.26 -26.47 -12.59
CA GLY A 380 6.64 -26.65 -13.03
C GLY A 380 7.67 -26.09 -12.04
N THR A 381 8.94 -26.19 -12.40
CA THR A 381 10.07 -25.67 -11.63
C THR A 381 11.03 -24.98 -12.58
N ALA A 382 11.51 -23.80 -12.22
CA ALA A 382 12.46 -23.03 -13.01
C ALA A 382 13.55 -22.46 -12.10
N THR A 383 14.79 -22.47 -12.59
CA THR A 383 15.86 -21.68 -11.98
C THR A 383 15.74 -20.24 -12.46
N VAL A 384 15.51 -19.32 -11.54
CA VAL A 384 15.47 -17.89 -11.80
C VAL A 384 16.76 -17.29 -11.26
N SER A 385 17.50 -16.58 -12.12
CA SER A 385 18.77 -15.97 -11.76
C SER A 385 18.81 -14.51 -12.24
N ALA A 386 19.26 -13.60 -11.40
CA ALA A 386 19.49 -12.21 -11.75
C ALA A 386 20.92 -11.82 -11.36
N SER A 387 21.70 -11.36 -12.33
CA SER A 387 23.03 -10.81 -12.06
C SER A 387 22.93 -9.50 -11.27
N LEU A 388 24.00 -9.09 -10.58
CA LEU A 388 24.02 -7.77 -9.95
C LEU A 388 23.82 -6.65 -10.99
N SER A 389 24.35 -6.82 -12.21
CA SER A 389 24.10 -5.92 -13.33
C SER A 389 22.63 -5.91 -13.78
N ASP A 390 21.95 -7.06 -13.83
CA ASP A 390 20.51 -7.10 -14.10
C ASP A 390 19.75 -6.28 -13.06
N LEU A 391 20.12 -6.41 -11.78
CA LEU A 391 19.56 -5.65 -10.67
C LEU A 391 19.98 -4.18 -10.64
N GLY A 392 20.96 -3.77 -11.46
CA GLY A 392 21.45 -2.40 -11.56
C GLY A 392 22.39 -1.99 -10.42
N VAL A 393 23.01 -2.96 -9.76
CA VAL A 393 23.98 -2.76 -8.68
C VAL A 393 25.31 -3.44 -9.01
N SER A 394 26.36 -3.10 -8.25
CA SER A 394 27.70 -3.71 -8.41
C SER A 394 28.39 -3.83 -7.05
N GLY A 395 29.45 -4.66 -7.00
CA GLY A 395 30.20 -4.94 -5.78
C GLY A 395 29.90 -6.31 -5.19
N SER A 396 30.17 -6.48 -3.90
CA SER A 396 29.94 -7.71 -3.15
C SER A 396 28.91 -7.48 -2.04
N TYR A 397 28.01 -8.43 -1.84
CA TYR A 397 26.89 -8.33 -0.91
C TYR A 397 26.77 -9.56 -0.03
N SER A 398 26.31 -9.36 1.20
CA SER A 398 25.71 -10.41 2.04
C SER A 398 24.19 -10.29 1.93
N CYS A 399 23.53 -11.35 1.47
CA CYS A 399 22.11 -11.40 1.21
C CYS A 399 21.44 -12.42 2.13
N PHE A 400 20.52 -11.94 2.96
CA PHE A 400 19.70 -12.75 3.87
C PHE A 400 18.36 -13.08 3.21
N ASP A 401 18.07 -14.38 3.04
CA ASP A 401 16.75 -14.86 2.65
C ASP A 401 15.78 -14.67 3.81
N ILE A 402 14.80 -13.79 3.58
CA ILE A 402 13.86 -13.37 4.62
C ILE A 402 13.01 -14.53 5.13
N PHE A 403 12.71 -15.53 4.32
CA PHE A 403 11.79 -16.62 4.72
C PHE A 403 12.52 -17.93 5.00
N ALA A 404 13.61 -18.21 4.28
CA ALA A 404 14.46 -19.37 4.58
C ALA A 404 15.38 -19.14 5.80
N LYS A 405 15.56 -17.88 6.21
CA LYS A 405 16.41 -17.47 7.34
C LYS A 405 17.87 -17.87 7.18
N THR A 406 18.35 -17.92 5.94
CA THR A 406 19.73 -18.26 5.58
C THR A 406 20.40 -17.06 4.91
N SER A 407 21.72 -16.97 5.05
CA SER A 407 22.51 -15.92 4.39
C SER A 407 23.41 -16.52 3.32
N LEU A 408 23.67 -15.77 2.26
CA LEU A 408 24.68 -16.05 1.26
C LEU A 408 25.52 -14.81 0.98
N SER A 409 26.76 -15.00 0.55
CA SER A 409 27.58 -13.91 0.01
C SER A 409 27.64 -14.04 -1.51
N THR A 410 27.56 -12.92 -2.23
CA THR A 410 27.60 -12.90 -3.69
C THR A 410 28.27 -11.66 -4.23
N SER A 411 28.99 -11.80 -5.34
CA SER A 411 29.52 -10.72 -6.17
C SER A 411 29.05 -10.81 -7.63
N SER A 412 28.25 -11.83 -7.97
CA SER A 412 27.78 -12.10 -9.33
C SER A 412 26.27 -11.89 -9.49
N GLY A 413 25.48 -12.26 -8.48
CA GLY A 413 24.03 -12.17 -8.52
C GLY A 413 23.32 -13.10 -7.55
N LEU A 414 22.02 -13.27 -7.75
CA LEU A 414 21.15 -14.16 -6.97
C LEU A 414 20.58 -15.23 -7.89
N SER A 415 20.35 -16.42 -7.35
CA SER A 415 19.76 -17.53 -8.09
C SER A 415 18.96 -18.43 -7.15
N ALA A 416 17.76 -18.83 -7.58
CA ALA A 416 16.91 -19.75 -6.84
C ALA A 416 16.13 -20.69 -7.78
N THR A 417 15.99 -21.95 -7.39
CA THR A 417 15.14 -22.92 -8.08
C THR A 417 13.74 -22.87 -7.46
N LEU A 418 12.76 -22.41 -8.24
CA LEU A 418 11.41 -22.05 -7.76
C LEU A 418 10.34 -22.87 -8.46
N LYS A 419 9.42 -23.46 -7.68
CA LYS A 419 8.18 -24.03 -8.22
C LYS A 419 7.28 -22.94 -8.80
N GLY A 420 6.36 -23.31 -9.67
CA GLY A 420 5.31 -22.41 -10.13
C GLY A 420 4.55 -21.79 -8.95
N GLY A 421 4.41 -20.47 -8.97
CA GLY A 421 3.78 -19.67 -7.91
C GLY A 421 4.70 -19.32 -6.74
N GLN A 422 5.97 -19.73 -6.75
CA GLN A 422 6.93 -19.40 -5.68
C GLN A 422 7.74 -18.14 -5.98
N SER A 423 8.08 -17.44 -4.90
CA SER A 423 9.05 -16.35 -4.89
C SER A 423 9.95 -16.45 -3.65
N VAL A 424 11.14 -15.87 -3.76
CA VAL A 424 12.08 -15.65 -2.65
C VAL A 424 12.39 -14.17 -2.54
N MET A 425 12.65 -13.69 -1.32
CA MET A 425 12.96 -12.30 -1.04
C MET A 425 14.25 -12.22 -0.22
N TYR A 426 15.23 -11.50 -0.74
CA TYR A 426 16.54 -11.30 -0.12
C TYR A 426 16.69 -9.86 0.33
N ARG A 427 17.20 -9.66 1.55
CA ARG A 427 17.71 -8.38 2.03
C ARG A 427 19.23 -8.40 1.92
N CYS A 428 19.77 -7.54 1.07
CA CYS A 428 21.19 -7.51 0.73
C CYS A 428 21.86 -6.25 1.27
N THR A 429 22.96 -6.44 2.00
CA THR A 429 23.81 -5.35 2.50
C THR A 429 25.19 -5.47 1.89
N ARG A 430 25.90 -4.35 1.68
CA ARG A 430 27.26 -4.39 1.15
C ARG A 430 28.14 -5.25 2.06
N GLY A 431 28.86 -6.18 1.46
CA GLY A 431 29.86 -6.96 2.17
C GLY A 431 30.89 -6.00 2.77
N SER A 432 31.16 -6.11 4.06
CA SER A 432 32.21 -5.34 4.71
C SER A 432 33.53 -5.60 3.98
N SER A 433 34.02 -4.60 3.25
CA SER A 433 35.43 -4.59 2.85
C SER A 433 36.23 -4.62 4.16
N GLY A 434 37.07 -5.64 4.35
CA GLY A 434 37.97 -5.75 5.49
C GLY A 434 39.08 -4.68 5.48
N GLY A 435 38.70 -3.40 5.42
CA GLY A 435 39.56 -2.27 5.65
C GLY A 435 39.51 -1.94 7.13
N THR A 436 40.53 -2.38 7.86
CA THR A 436 40.80 -1.95 9.23
C THR A 436 41.05 -0.44 9.23
N THR A 437 40.00 0.36 9.37
CA THR A 437 40.17 1.73 9.88
C THR A 437 40.29 1.62 11.38
N THR A 438 41.53 1.66 11.86
CA THR A 438 41.88 1.81 13.27
C THR A 438 41.39 3.18 13.73
N THR A 439 40.14 3.28 14.16
CA THR A 439 39.67 4.44 14.93
C THR A 439 40.11 4.27 16.38
N THR A 440 41.13 5.02 16.77
CA THR A 440 41.52 5.21 18.16
C THR A 440 40.31 5.71 18.96
N PRO A 441 39.95 5.09 20.09
CA PRO A 441 38.78 5.51 20.85
C PRO A 441 39.07 6.83 21.57
N THR A 442 38.50 7.93 21.08
CA THR A 442 38.33 9.14 21.90
C THR A 442 37.18 8.92 22.87
N LYS A 443 37.54 8.95 24.15
CA LYS A 443 36.67 8.89 25.34
C LYS A 443 35.44 9.82 25.21
N PRO A 444 34.22 9.35 25.51
CA PRO A 444 33.06 10.24 25.55
C PRO A 444 33.13 11.11 26.82
N PRO A 445 32.77 12.40 26.77
CA PRO A 445 32.55 13.17 27.98
C PRO A 445 31.30 12.62 28.68
N THR A 446 31.49 12.20 29.91
CA THR A 446 30.44 11.88 30.87
C THR A 446 29.72 13.16 31.27
N SER A 447 28.43 13.29 30.99
CA SER A 447 27.55 14.21 31.70
C SER A 447 26.34 13.44 32.22
N SER A 448 26.34 13.22 33.52
CA SER A 448 25.25 12.66 34.31
C SER A 448 24.04 13.59 34.33
N ILE A 449 22.86 13.01 34.14
CA ILE A 449 21.58 13.56 34.62
C ILE A 449 21.68 13.79 36.13
N ARG A 450 21.51 15.04 36.57
CA ARG A 450 21.13 15.35 37.95
C ARG A 450 20.36 16.68 38.02
N ASN A 451 19.14 16.55 38.55
CA ASN A 451 18.35 17.52 39.33
C ASN A 451 17.87 18.81 38.65
N TRP A 452 16.56 18.85 38.37
CA TRP A 452 15.78 20.10 38.31
C TRP A 452 14.72 20.06 39.42
N CYS A 453 15.06 20.66 40.56
CA CYS A 453 14.13 21.13 41.59
C CYS A 453 14.83 22.20 42.42
N SER A 454 14.52 23.46 42.18
CA SER A 454 14.34 24.47 43.23
C SER A 454 13.59 25.68 42.67
N ALA A 455 12.51 26.02 43.34
CA ALA A 455 11.80 27.28 43.22
C ALA A 455 12.66 28.46 43.72
N GLY A 456 12.29 29.67 43.33
CA GLY A 456 12.54 30.88 44.12
C GLY A 456 13.11 32.07 43.35
N ASP A 457 12.25 33.08 43.18
CA ASP A 457 12.52 34.51 43.00
C ASP A 457 13.09 34.92 41.63
N GLY A 458 12.49 35.81 40.84
CA GLY A 458 11.47 36.83 41.04
C GLY A 458 11.83 37.95 40.06
N GLY A 459 10.86 38.49 39.31
CA GLY A 459 11.12 39.67 38.46
C GLY A 459 10.36 39.73 37.15
N GLU A 460 9.20 40.38 37.21
CA GLU A 460 8.54 41.19 36.18
C GLU A 460 8.03 40.54 34.88
N ALA A 461 6.70 40.46 34.84
CA ALA A 461 5.90 40.41 33.63
C ALA A 461 5.87 41.78 32.94
N SER A 462 6.02 41.81 31.62
CA SER A 462 5.54 42.91 30.79
C SER A 462 4.77 42.37 29.60
N HIS A 463 3.49 42.72 29.58
CA HIS A 463 2.44 42.33 28.64
C HIS A 463 2.69 42.79 27.19
N ILE A 464 2.16 41.96 26.30
CA ILE A 464 1.70 42.30 24.94
C ILE A 464 0.52 43.27 25.05
N GLU A 465 0.59 44.44 24.39
CA GLU A 465 -0.54 45.05 23.66
C GLU A 465 -0.07 46.25 22.82
N ASN A 466 -0.34 46.20 21.52
CA ASN A 466 -0.18 47.31 20.59
C ASN A 466 -1.59 47.71 20.11
N LYS A 467 -2.04 48.91 20.47
CA LYS A 467 -3.09 49.66 19.76
C LYS A 467 -3.09 51.10 20.25
N PHE A 468 -2.95 52.04 19.32
CA PHE A 468 -3.81 53.21 19.10
C PHE A 468 -3.10 54.19 18.16
N HIS A 469 -3.76 54.56 17.07
CA HIS A 469 -3.71 55.90 16.50
C HIS A 469 -5.14 56.32 16.16
N SER A 470 -5.50 57.49 16.69
CA SER A 470 -6.68 58.33 16.48
C SER A 470 -6.85 58.73 15.01
N SER A 471 -8.05 58.98 14.46
CA SER A 471 -9.09 59.91 14.92
C SER A 471 -10.45 59.51 14.36
#